data_AF-A0A6P0CF78-F1
#
_entry.id   AF-A0A6P0CF78-F1
#
_cell.length_a   1.000
_cell.length_b   1.000
_cell.length_c   1.000
_cell.angle_alpha   90.00
_cell.angle_beta   90.00
_cell.angle_gamma   90.00
#
_symmetry.space_group_name_H-M   'P 1'
#
loop_
_entity.id
_entity.type
_entity.pdbx_description
1 polymer ?
#
loop_
_entity_poly.entity_id
_entity_poly.type
_entity_poly.pdbx_seq_one_letter_code
_entity_poly.pdbx_strand_id
1 'polypeptide(L)'
;MANSKRYYKLKKNDTLDALASKHKYKNWKQIWMAKENANLRKRRSKPEQLQAGDMVYMPVTDAERKHVDKTILELNLARNDLIVVRSDFEADIKRLEYNCTNLTRIVGEIKKVSAGMISEIKAAKKGIKKVSTAVDTAATLVNLTRSLTKLAQTGYKASKASGDALKKINKDLTKDVKKKIRDGHIDAARKMLVGLKDTSLEAIWIVNDSFDKMTSPSFWAMTFTQVWDGKSWSDAVTYDLDADFSKKIKRVERDRDTYIKDISAEIAKQKATIKTLQTTIKQVNLRIGQNEKAAVQLMEAIE
;
A
#
# COMPACT_ATOMS: atom_id res chain seq x y z
N MET A 1 23.12 15.83 34.96
CA MET A 1 23.11 15.60 36.42
C MET A 1 24.48 16.03 36.90
N ALA A 2 24.57 16.92 37.89
CA ALA A 2 25.86 17.36 38.41
C ALA A 2 26.61 16.12 38.90
N ASN A 3 27.82 15.92 38.37
CA ASN A 3 28.75 14.86 38.74
C ASN A 3 28.90 14.93 40.27
N SER A 4 28.15 14.08 40.97
CA SER A 4 28.22 13.98 42.42
C SER A 4 29.64 13.55 42.70
N LYS A 5 30.45 14.51 43.10
CA LYS A 5 31.88 14.35 43.36
C LYS A 5 32.04 13.07 44.16
N ARG A 6 32.67 12.03 43.57
CA ARG A 6 32.96 10.71 44.16
C ARG A 6 33.97 10.80 45.31
N TYR A 7 33.87 11.85 46.12
CA TYR A 7 34.73 12.09 47.27
C TYR A 7 34.02 11.58 48.51
N TYR A 8 34.69 10.68 49.21
CA TYR A 8 34.27 10.19 50.51
C TYR A 8 34.96 11.02 51.59
N LYS A 9 34.18 11.55 52.54
CA LYS A 9 34.71 12.23 53.72
C LYS A 9 35.03 11.18 54.79
N LEU A 10 36.30 11.03 55.13
CA LEU A 10 36.75 10.05 56.12
C LEU A 10 36.13 10.33 57.50
N LYS A 11 35.64 9.27 58.14
CA LYS A 11 35.18 9.30 59.53
C LYS A 11 36.31 8.89 60.46
N LYS A 12 36.12 9.10 61.76
CA LYS A 12 37.05 8.62 62.79
C LYS A 12 37.17 7.10 62.66
N ASN A 13 38.41 6.60 62.57
CA ASN A 13 38.79 5.19 62.39
C ASN A 13 38.54 4.59 60.99
N ASP A 14 38.17 5.38 59.97
CA ASP A 14 38.15 4.85 58.60
C ASP A 14 39.59 4.59 58.11
N THR A 15 39.86 3.38 57.63
CA THR A 15 41.11 3.01 56.97
C THR A 15 40.88 2.80 55.47
N LEU A 16 41.92 2.95 54.64
CA LEU A 16 41.76 2.70 53.20
C LEU A 16 41.45 1.23 52.89
N ASP A 17 41.92 0.28 53.70
CA ASP A 17 41.54 -1.14 53.58
C ASP A 17 40.05 -1.35 53.81
N ALA A 18 39.49 -0.73 54.87
CA ALA A 18 38.07 -0.80 55.15
C ALA A 18 37.25 -0.18 54.02
N LEU A 19 37.70 0.96 53.46
CA LEU A 19 37.06 1.58 52.30
C LEU A 19 37.18 0.73 51.04
N ALA A 20 38.36 0.16 50.77
CA ALA A 20 38.59 -0.70 49.63
C ALA A 20 37.63 -1.91 49.67
N SER A 21 37.54 -2.57 50.82
CA SER A 21 36.62 -3.70 51.02
C SER A 21 35.15 -3.27 50.86
N LYS A 22 34.73 -2.20 51.54
CA LYS A 22 33.36 -1.67 51.50
C LYS A 22 32.90 -1.32 50.07
N HIS A 23 33.80 -0.76 49.27
CA HIS A 23 33.51 -0.31 47.91
C HIS A 23 34.02 -1.29 46.83
N LYS A 24 34.37 -2.53 47.22
CA LYS A 24 34.76 -3.62 46.31
C LYS A 24 35.98 -3.32 45.42
N TYR A 25 36.92 -2.52 45.91
CA TYR A 25 38.23 -2.38 45.28
C TYR A 25 39.10 -3.61 45.58
N LYS A 26 39.95 -3.99 44.63
CA LYS A 26 40.86 -5.14 44.79
C LYS A 26 41.91 -4.87 45.89
N ASN A 27 42.33 -3.62 46.02
CA ASN A 27 43.21 -3.17 47.08
C ASN A 27 43.05 -1.66 47.31
N TRP A 28 43.49 -1.19 48.47
CA TRP A 28 43.49 0.21 48.83
C TRP A 28 44.39 1.07 47.92
N LYS A 29 45.40 0.49 47.27
CA LYS A 29 46.33 1.22 46.39
C LYS A 29 45.60 1.84 45.19
N GLN A 30 44.54 1.21 44.69
CA GLN A 30 43.70 1.77 43.62
C GLN A 30 43.11 3.12 44.03
N ILE A 31 42.63 3.23 45.27
CA ILE A 31 42.12 4.48 45.84
C ILE A 31 43.28 5.46 46.07
N TRP A 32 44.33 5.01 46.77
CA TRP A 32 45.45 5.88 47.17
C TRP A 32 46.17 6.49 45.97
N MET A 33 46.41 5.72 44.92
CA MET A 33 47.22 6.12 43.75
C MET A 33 46.42 6.88 42.69
N ALA A 34 45.10 7.03 42.83
CA ALA A 34 44.27 7.82 41.92
C ALA A 34 44.82 9.23 41.71
N LYS A 35 44.76 9.76 40.49
CA LYS A 35 45.39 11.04 40.12
C LYS A 35 44.82 12.21 40.95
N GLU A 36 43.53 12.16 41.22
CA GLU A 36 42.74 13.13 41.98
C GLU A 36 43.18 13.19 43.44
N ASN A 37 43.70 12.09 43.99
CA ASN A 37 44.24 12.01 45.34
C ASN A 37 45.68 12.52 45.46
N ALA A 38 46.31 13.03 44.40
CA ALA A 38 47.69 13.51 44.45
C ALA A 38 47.93 14.60 45.52
N ASN A 39 46.99 15.54 45.68
CA ASN A 39 47.08 16.59 46.71
C ASN A 39 46.92 16.04 48.13
N LEU A 40 46.11 14.99 48.30
CA LEU A 40 46.00 14.29 49.58
C LEU A 40 47.32 13.60 49.93
N ARG A 41 47.94 12.91 48.96
CA ARG A 41 49.27 12.27 49.13
C ARG A 41 50.38 13.28 49.45
N LYS A 42 50.30 14.52 48.94
CA LYS A 42 51.24 15.59 49.32
C LYS A 42 51.11 16.00 50.79
N ARG A 43 49.89 16.00 51.33
CA ARG A 43 49.60 16.36 52.74
C ARG A 43 49.85 15.19 53.69
N ARG A 44 49.64 13.96 53.21
CA ARG A 44 49.79 12.71 53.95
C ARG A 44 50.74 11.82 53.18
N SER A 45 52.00 11.76 53.58
CA SER A 45 53.03 11.00 52.86
C SER A 45 52.74 9.49 52.83
N LYS A 46 52.03 8.99 53.85
CA LYS A 46 51.64 7.58 53.98
C LYS A 46 50.13 7.43 54.20
N PRO A 47 49.50 6.35 53.70
CA PRO A 47 48.07 6.12 53.84
C PRO A 47 47.59 5.97 55.29
N GLU A 48 48.45 5.53 56.21
CA GLU A 48 48.13 5.40 57.64
C GLU A 48 47.99 6.77 58.35
N GLN A 49 48.41 7.86 57.71
CA GLN A 49 48.34 9.23 58.26
C GLN A 49 47.01 9.92 57.97
N LEU A 50 46.05 9.24 57.33
CA LEU A 50 44.73 9.78 57.04
C LEU A 50 43.97 10.11 58.32
N GLN A 51 43.31 11.28 58.33
CA GLN A 51 42.57 11.76 59.50
C GLN A 51 41.09 11.92 59.18
N ALA A 52 40.26 11.87 60.23
CA ALA A 52 38.85 12.17 60.11
C ALA A 52 38.65 13.57 59.49
N GLY A 53 37.77 13.67 58.50
CA GLY A 53 37.51 14.89 57.76
C GLY A 53 38.28 15.04 56.45
N ASP A 54 39.33 14.23 56.22
CA ASP A 54 40.03 14.20 54.93
C ASP A 54 39.06 13.75 53.81
N MET A 55 39.15 14.39 52.65
CA MET A 55 38.34 14.08 51.46
C MET A 55 39.14 13.18 50.53
N VAL A 56 38.69 11.94 50.33
CA VAL A 56 39.34 10.92 49.48
C VAL A 56 38.49 10.73 48.23
N TYR A 57 39.06 10.92 47.05
CA TYR A 57 38.42 10.56 45.79
C TYR A 57 38.39 9.04 45.62
N MET A 58 37.23 8.51 45.24
CA MET A 58 36.97 7.09 45.02
C MET A 58 36.90 6.82 43.51
N PRO A 59 37.96 6.29 42.87
CA PRO A 59 37.99 6.09 41.42
C PRO A 59 36.98 5.01 40.98
N VAL A 60 36.59 4.99 39.71
CA VAL A 60 35.73 3.92 39.16
C VAL A 60 36.42 2.57 39.28
N THR A 61 35.72 1.56 39.81
CA THR A 61 36.30 0.20 39.91
C THR A 61 36.33 -0.48 38.54
N ASP A 62 37.24 -1.44 38.33
CA ASP A 62 37.27 -2.24 37.09
C ASP A 62 35.95 -2.98 36.85
N ALA A 63 35.28 -3.40 37.92
CA ALA A 63 33.98 -4.07 37.86
C ALA A 63 32.86 -3.10 37.41
N GLU A 64 32.84 -1.88 37.95
CA GLU A 64 31.92 -0.81 37.51
C GLU A 64 32.15 -0.46 36.03
N ARG A 65 33.42 -0.28 35.62
CA ARG A 65 33.78 0.01 34.23
C ARG A 65 33.30 -1.09 33.29
N LYS A 66 33.59 -2.37 33.60
CA LYS A 66 33.09 -3.51 32.81
C LYS A 66 31.57 -3.57 32.74
N HIS A 67 30.88 -3.24 33.83
CA HIS A 67 29.41 -3.21 33.83
C HIS A 67 28.86 -2.10 32.94
N VAL A 68 29.48 -0.92 32.99
CA VAL A 68 29.13 0.21 32.11
C VAL A 68 29.41 -0.12 30.66
N ASP A 69 30.60 -0.66 30.34
CA ASP A 69 30.96 -1.09 28.98
C ASP A 69 29.95 -2.11 28.42
N LYS A 70 29.56 -3.09 29.24
CA LYS A 70 28.53 -4.08 28.88
C LYS A 70 27.19 -3.41 28.61
N THR A 71 26.76 -2.51 29.48
CA THR A 71 25.48 -1.79 29.33
C THR A 71 25.47 -0.92 28.07
N ILE A 72 26.58 -0.24 27.76
CA ILE A 72 26.74 0.54 26.53
C ILE A 72 26.65 -0.36 25.30
N LEU A 73 27.29 -1.53 25.33
CA LEU A 73 27.19 -2.51 24.25
C LEU A 73 25.75 -2.96 24.04
N GLU A 74 25.02 -3.29 25.10
CA GLU A 74 23.60 -3.69 25.03
C GLU A 74 22.72 -2.57 24.45
N LEU A 75 22.94 -1.31 24.87
CA LEU A 75 22.23 -0.15 24.31
C LEU A 75 22.52 0.05 22.82
N ASN A 76 23.76 -0.15 22.40
CA ASN A 76 24.17 -0.04 21.00
C ASN A 76 23.58 -1.15 20.13
N LEU A 77 23.51 -2.39 20.65
CA LEU A 77 22.83 -3.49 19.97
C LEU A 77 21.34 -3.20 19.81
N ALA A 78 20.66 -2.83 20.90
CA ALA A 78 19.25 -2.46 20.85
C ALA A 78 18.96 -1.28 19.90
N ARG A 79 19.86 -0.29 19.86
CA ARG A 79 19.80 0.81 18.88
C ARG A 79 19.89 0.30 17.44
N ASN A 80 20.83 -0.60 17.15
CA ASN A 80 21.02 -1.13 15.80
C ASN A 80 19.79 -1.94 15.35
N ASP A 81 19.21 -2.75 16.24
CA ASP A 81 17.97 -3.48 15.95
C ASP A 81 16.82 -2.52 15.60
N LEU A 82 16.67 -1.42 16.35
CA LEU A 82 15.68 -0.38 16.06
C LEU A 82 15.92 0.32 14.72
N ILE A 83 17.18 0.50 14.30
CA ILE A 83 17.51 1.07 12.98
C ILE A 83 17.05 0.14 11.86
N VAL A 84 17.24 -1.18 12.01
CA VAL A 84 16.75 -2.18 11.04
C VAL A 84 15.23 -2.13 10.95
N VAL A 85 14.53 -2.19 12.09
CA VAL A 85 13.05 -2.10 12.12
C VAL A 85 12.54 -0.82 11.46
N ARG A 86 13.21 0.32 11.69
CA ARG A 86 12.86 1.58 11.02
C ARG A 86 12.97 1.46 9.50
N SER A 87 14.08 0.89 9.01
CA SER A 87 14.32 0.69 7.57
C SER A 87 13.22 -0.18 6.93
N ASP A 88 12.79 -1.24 7.62
CA ASP A 88 11.72 -2.11 7.13
C ASP A 88 10.38 -1.37 7.02
N PHE A 89 10.02 -0.55 8.01
CA PHE A 89 8.81 0.28 7.94
C PHE A 89 8.88 1.33 6.83
N GLU A 90 10.05 1.92 6.57
CA GLU A 90 10.23 2.85 5.45
C GLU A 90 10.05 2.16 4.09
N ALA A 91 10.56 0.93 3.93
CA ALA A 91 10.35 0.13 2.74
C ALA A 91 8.87 -0.22 2.52
N ASP A 92 8.17 -0.60 3.59
CA ASP A 92 6.74 -0.90 3.56
C ASP A 92 5.88 0.32 3.19
N ILE A 93 6.21 1.50 3.71
CA ILE A 93 5.55 2.76 3.32
C ILE A 93 5.70 2.97 1.81
N LYS A 94 6.91 2.86 1.25
CA LYS A 94 7.15 3.04 -0.19
C LYS A 94 6.33 2.06 -1.04
N ARG A 95 6.23 0.80 -0.62
CA ARG A 95 5.41 -0.22 -1.30
C ARG A 95 3.93 0.13 -1.27
N LEU A 96 3.41 0.58 -0.12
CA LEU A 96 2.01 0.98 0.02
C LEU A 96 1.69 2.25 -0.79
N GLU A 97 2.59 3.22 -0.85
CA GLU A 97 2.45 4.43 -1.66
C GLU A 97 2.39 4.10 -3.17
N TYR A 98 3.26 3.19 -3.62
CA TYR A 98 3.23 2.66 -4.98
C TYR A 98 1.91 1.97 -5.30
N ASN A 99 1.42 1.12 -4.40
CA ASN A 99 0.13 0.43 -4.55
C ASN A 99 -1.04 1.42 -4.62
N CYS A 100 -1.08 2.43 -3.74
CA CYS A 100 -2.08 3.50 -3.79
C CYS A 100 -2.09 4.23 -5.13
N THR A 101 -0.91 4.51 -5.69
CA THR A 101 -0.74 5.16 -7.00
C THR A 101 -1.31 4.29 -8.12
N ASN A 102 -0.98 3.00 -8.13
CA ASN A 102 -1.50 2.03 -9.10
C ASN A 102 -3.02 1.88 -9.03
N LEU A 103 -3.57 1.74 -7.82
CA LEU A 103 -5.02 1.64 -7.62
C LEU A 103 -5.74 2.91 -8.09
N THR A 104 -5.17 4.09 -7.84
CA THR A 104 -5.70 5.37 -8.33
C THR A 104 -5.72 5.42 -9.86
N ARG A 105 -4.67 4.92 -10.52
CA ARG A 105 -4.63 4.79 -11.98
C ARG A 105 -5.73 3.86 -12.50
N ILE A 106 -5.91 2.70 -11.86
CA ILE A 106 -6.97 1.73 -12.22
C ILE A 106 -8.36 2.38 -12.11
N VAL A 107 -8.64 3.14 -11.04
CA VAL A 107 -9.90 3.89 -10.90
C VAL A 107 -10.10 4.86 -12.09
N GLY A 108 -9.05 5.57 -12.50
CA GLY A 108 -9.10 6.45 -13.67
C GLY A 108 -9.41 5.70 -14.97
N GLU A 109 -8.82 4.53 -15.17
CA GLU A 109 -9.06 3.67 -16.33
C GLU A 109 -10.48 3.09 -16.35
N ILE A 110 -10.99 2.62 -15.21
CA ILE A 110 -12.38 2.15 -15.06
C ILE A 110 -13.35 3.26 -15.43
N LYS A 111 -13.14 4.48 -14.93
CA LYS A 111 -13.96 5.66 -15.30
C LYS A 111 -13.96 5.92 -16.80
N LYS A 112 -12.79 5.88 -17.44
CA LYS A 112 -12.64 6.12 -18.89
C LYS A 112 -13.33 5.04 -19.72
N VAL A 113 -13.08 3.76 -19.41
CA VAL A 113 -13.64 2.62 -20.15
C VAL A 113 -15.16 2.57 -20.02
N SER A 114 -15.69 2.69 -18.79
CA SER A 114 -17.13 2.70 -18.56
C SER A 114 -17.83 3.89 -19.22
N ALA A 115 -17.22 5.08 -19.22
CA ALA A 115 -17.75 6.23 -19.97
C ALA A 115 -17.80 5.96 -21.49
N GLY A 116 -16.77 5.31 -22.04
CA GLY A 116 -16.76 4.85 -23.43
C GLY A 116 -17.90 3.87 -23.74
N MET A 117 -18.08 2.85 -22.89
CA MET A 117 -19.18 1.88 -23.01
C MET A 117 -20.55 2.56 -22.95
N ILE A 118 -20.77 3.44 -21.97
CA ILE A 118 -22.03 4.18 -21.84
C ILE A 118 -22.29 5.06 -23.07
N SER A 119 -21.26 5.72 -23.61
CA SER A 119 -21.36 6.54 -24.82
C SER A 119 -21.76 5.70 -26.04
N GLU A 120 -21.13 4.54 -26.23
CA GLU A 120 -21.48 3.61 -27.32
C GLU A 120 -22.90 3.07 -27.17
N ILE A 121 -23.31 2.67 -25.96
CA ILE A 121 -24.68 2.23 -25.69
C ILE A 121 -25.69 3.35 -25.99
N LYS A 122 -25.41 4.59 -25.57
CA LYS A 122 -26.26 5.76 -25.88
C LYS A 122 -26.34 6.05 -27.37
N ALA A 123 -25.22 5.95 -28.09
CA ALA A 123 -25.18 6.12 -29.54
C ALA A 123 -26.02 5.05 -30.25
N ALA A 124 -25.92 3.79 -29.81
CA ALA A 124 -26.72 2.68 -30.33
C ALA A 124 -28.22 2.89 -30.07
N LYS A 125 -28.56 3.26 -28.84
CA LYS A 125 -29.92 3.60 -28.43
C LYS A 125 -30.51 4.69 -29.34
N LYS A 126 -29.74 5.75 -29.62
CA LYS A 126 -30.14 6.83 -30.56
C LYS A 126 -30.24 6.34 -32.00
N GLY A 127 -29.34 5.45 -32.44
CA GLY A 127 -29.38 4.83 -33.75
C GLY A 127 -30.65 4.01 -33.95
N ILE A 128 -30.97 3.13 -33.00
CA ILE A 128 -32.19 2.29 -33.05
C ILE A 128 -33.46 3.14 -33.08
N LYS A 129 -33.54 4.25 -32.32
CA LYS A 129 -34.67 5.20 -32.43
C LYS A 129 -34.84 5.81 -33.82
N LYS A 130 -33.75 6.00 -34.57
CA LYS A 130 -33.79 6.52 -35.94
C LYS A 130 -34.10 5.44 -36.98
N VAL A 131 -33.91 4.17 -36.62
CA VAL A 131 -34.04 3.02 -37.52
C VAL A 131 -35.33 2.24 -37.24
N SER A 132 -36.01 2.43 -36.10
CA SER A 132 -37.42 2.03 -35.96
C SER A 132 -38.35 2.72 -36.99
N THR A 133 -37.82 3.67 -37.77
CA THR A 133 -38.45 4.30 -38.93
C THR A 133 -37.92 3.83 -40.30
N ALA A 134 -36.97 2.88 -40.40
CA ALA A 134 -36.42 2.37 -41.68
C ALA A 134 -35.81 0.93 -41.57
N VAL A 135 -35.76 0.16 -42.67
CA VAL A 135 -35.37 -1.28 -42.70
C VAL A 135 -33.89 -1.58 -42.31
N ASP A 136 -33.02 -0.59 -42.14
CA ASP A 136 -31.56 -0.73 -41.89
C ASP A 136 -31.13 -1.18 -40.46
N THR A 137 -32.04 -1.81 -39.70
CA THR A 137 -31.85 -2.19 -38.29
C THR A 137 -30.67 -3.15 -38.09
N ALA A 138 -30.44 -4.07 -39.04
CA ALA A 138 -29.40 -5.09 -38.95
C ALA A 138 -27.97 -4.53 -39.00
N ALA A 139 -27.69 -3.57 -39.89
CA ALA A 139 -26.35 -2.98 -40.03
C ALA A 139 -25.93 -2.18 -38.78
N THR A 140 -26.89 -1.50 -38.16
CA THR A 140 -26.67 -0.73 -36.93
C THR A 140 -26.36 -1.65 -35.74
N LEU A 141 -27.07 -2.77 -35.61
CA LEU A 141 -26.82 -3.79 -34.59
C LEU A 141 -25.47 -4.50 -34.75
N VAL A 142 -25.06 -4.82 -35.99
CA VAL A 142 -23.74 -5.43 -36.25
C VAL A 142 -22.60 -4.47 -35.90
N ASN A 143 -22.73 -3.19 -36.23
CA ASN A 143 -21.72 -2.18 -35.88
C ASN A 143 -21.66 -1.94 -34.37
N LEU A 144 -22.79 -1.95 -33.67
CA LEU A 144 -22.82 -1.90 -32.20
C LEU A 144 -22.09 -3.08 -31.57
N THR A 145 -22.40 -4.29 -32.04
CA THR A 145 -21.78 -5.52 -31.52
C THR A 145 -20.26 -5.50 -31.72
N ARG A 146 -19.79 -5.00 -32.88
CA ARG A 146 -18.36 -4.83 -33.16
C ARG A 146 -17.69 -3.80 -32.24
N SER A 147 -18.32 -2.66 -31.99
CA SER A 147 -17.76 -1.62 -31.11
C SER A 147 -17.70 -2.10 -29.65
N LEU A 148 -18.77 -2.71 -29.15
CA LEU A 148 -18.80 -3.31 -27.81
C LEU A 148 -17.78 -4.44 -27.65
N THR A 149 -17.60 -5.28 -28.68
CA THR A 149 -16.57 -6.32 -28.69
C THR A 149 -15.16 -5.72 -28.63
N LYS A 150 -14.89 -4.65 -29.38
CA LYS A 150 -13.61 -3.94 -29.31
C LYS A 150 -13.37 -3.31 -27.94
N LEU A 151 -14.39 -2.71 -27.33
CA LEU A 151 -14.28 -2.17 -25.97
C LEU A 151 -14.03 -3.26 -24.93
N ALA A 152 -14.72 -4.40 -25.01
CA ALA A 152 -14.51 -5.52 -24.10
C ALA A 152 -13.13 -6.16 -24.29
N GLN A 153 -12.66 -6.32 -25.52
CA GLN A 153 -11.28 -6.78 -25.80
C GLN A 153 -10.25 -5.79 -25.27
N THR A 154 -10.52 -4.49 -25.36
CA THR A 154 -9.65 -3.44 -24.81
C THR A 154 -9.64 -3.49 -23.28
N GLY A 155 -10.80 -3.64 -22.63
CA GLY A 155 -10.91 -3.82 -21.18
C GLY A 155 -10.25 -5.10 -20.67
N TYR A 156 -10.38 -6.21 -21.41
CA TYR A 156 -9.73 -7.49 -21.10
C TYR A 156 -8.20 -7.40 -21.22
N LYS A 157 -7.69 -6.78 -22.29
CA LYS A 157 -6.24 -6.59 -22.46
C LYS A 157 -5.67 -5.60 -21.43
N ALA A 158 -6.41 -4.56 -21.08
CA ALA A 158 -6.02 -3.60 -20.05
C ALA A 158 -6.01 -4.22 -18.64
N SER A 159 -6.97 -5.09 -18.32
CA SER A 159 -7.02 -5.79 -17.03
C SER A 159 -5.96 -6.88 -16.86
N LYS A 160 -5.42 -7.43 -17.95
CA LYS A 160 -4.35 -8.45 -17.93
C LYS A 160 -2.93 -7.93 -18.22
N ALA A 161 -2.76 -6.69 -18.66
CA ALA A 161 -1.45 -6.14 -19.00
C ALA A 161 -0.84 -5.33 -17.84
N SER A 162 0.41 -5.59 -17.51
CA SER A 162 1.27 -4.70 -16.71
C SER A 162 2.64 -4.55 -17.40
N GLY A 163 3.30 -3.39 -17.22
CA GLY A 163 4.64 -3.12 -17.76
C GLY A 163 4.73 -3.04 -19.30
N ASP A 164 5.82 -3.55 -19.87
CA ASP A 164 6.13 -3.45 -21.32
C ASP A 164 5.15 -4.18 -22.25
N ALA A 165 4.38 -5.13 -21.71
CA ALA A 165 3.27 -5.77 -22.43
C ALA A 165 2.21 -4.75 -22.86
N LEU A 166 1.98 -3.70 -22.06
CA LEU A 166 1.00 -2.64 -22.31
C LEU A 166 1.45 -1.72 -23.46
N LYS A 167 2.76 -1.45 -23.57
CA LYS A 167 3.37 -0.72 -24.69
C LYS A 167 3.30 -1.49 -26.01
N LYS A 168 3.52 -2.81 -25.97
CA LYS A 168 3.49 -3.69 -27.15
C LYS A 168 2.06 -3.85 -27.69
N ILE A 169 1.08 -4.04 -26.81
CA ILE A 169 -0.35 -4.13 -27.17
C ILE A 169 -0.86 -2.85 -27.85
N ASN A 170 -0.43 -1.66 -27.40
CA ASN A 170 -0.75 -0.39 -28.06
C ASN A 170 -0.17 -0.27 -29.48
N LYS A 171 0.94 -0.94 -29.77
CA LYS A 171 1.60 -0.90 -31.09
C LYS A 171 0.98 -1.89 -32.08
N ASP A 172 0.50 -3.03 -31.60
CA ASP A 172 -0.15 -4.07 -32.41
C ASP A 172 -1.62 -3.73 -32.75
N LEU A 173 -2.30 -2.97 -31.88
CA LEU A 173 -3.66 -2.47 -32.10
C LEU A 173 -3.82 -1.62 -33.37
N THR A 174 -2.76 -0.97 -33.83
CA THR A 174 -2.80 -0.09 -35.01
C THR A 174 -2.64 -0.87 -36.32
N LYS A 175 -2.08 -2.09 -36.29
CA LYS A 175 -1.74 -2.86 -37.50
C LYS A 175 -2.77 -3.93 -37.87
N ASP A 176 -3.41 -4.58 -36.90
CA ASP A 176 -4.27 -5.75 -37.18
C ASP A 176 -5.75 -5.42 -37.47
N VAL A 177 -6.19 -4.18 -37.23
CA VAL A 177 -7.62 -3.80 -37.33
C VAL A 177 -8.13 -3.71 -38.77
N LYS A 178 -7.26 -3.66 -39.79
CA LYS A 178 -7.70 -3.56 -41.19
C LYS A 178 -7.89 -4.91 -41.92
N LYS A 179 -7.30 -6.02 -41.46
CA LYS A 179 -7.16 -7.23 -42.30
C LYS A 179 -7.89 -8.50 -41.83
N LYS A 180 -8.46 -8.55 -40.62
CA LYS A 180 -9.05 -9.78 -40.04
C LYS A 180 -10.46 -9.61 -39.46
N ILE A 181 -11.34 -8.89 -40.16
CA ILE A 181 -12.71 -8.59 -39.66
C ILE A 181 -13.81 -9.45 -40.29
N ARG A 182 -13.53 -10.27 -41.31
CA ARG A 182 -14.61 -10.94 -42.04
C ARG A 182 -15.06 -12.29 -41.46
N ASP A 183 -14.17 -13.24 -41.16
CA ASP A 183 -14.64 -14.62 -40.91
C ASP A 183 -13.98 -15.26 -39.68
N GLY A 184 -14.77 -15.68 -38.69
CA GLY A 184 -14.37 -16.69 -37.68
C GLY A 184 -14.25 -16.29 -36.20
N HIS A 185 -14.34 -15.01 -35.82
CA HIS A 185 -14.06 -14.62 -34.42
C HIS A 185 -15.24 -14.68 -33.44
N ILE A 186 -16.48 -14.90 -33.88
CA ILE A 186 -17.60 -15.09 -32.93
C ILE A 186 -17.38 -16.38 -32.14
N ASP A 187 -16.98 -17.48 -32.77
CA ASP A 187 -16.72 -18.76 -32.08
C ASP A 187 -15.41 -18.79 -31.29
N ALA A 188 -14.36 -18.09 -31.76
CA ALA A 188 -13.11 -17.95 -31.00
C ALA A 188 -13.29 -17.03 -29.78
N ALA A 189 -14.09 -15.96 -29.91
CA ALA A 189 -14.50 -15.15 -28.78
C ALA A 189 -15.39 -15.97 -27.83
N ARG A 190 -16.38 -16.70 -28.34
CA ARG A 190 -17.25 -17.60 -27.55
C ARG A 190 -16.41 -18.61 -26.73
N LYS A 191 -15.42 -19.28 -27.34
CA LYS A 191 -14.52 -20.22 -26.65
C LYS A 191 -13.57 -19.56 -25.64
N MET A 192 -13.11 -18.34 -25.87
CA MET A 192 -12.26 -17.60 -24.91
C MET A 192 -13.06 -16.97 -23.75
N LEU A 193 -14.37 -16.83 -23.88
CA LEU A 193 -15.25 -16.08 -22.96
C LEU A 193 -16.09 -16.96 -22.02
N VAL A 194 -16.21 -18.27 -22.27
CA VAL A 194 -16.94 -19.24 -21.44
C VAL A 194 -16.35 -19.40 -20.02
N GLY A 195 -15.14 -18.88 -19.76
CA GLY A 195 -14.48 -18.97 -18.44
C GLY A 195 -14.66 -17.79 -17.48
N LEU A 196 -15.32 -16.69 -17.87
CA LEU A 196 -15.37 -15.45 -17.06
C LEU A 196 -16.81 -15.04 -16.74
N LYS A 197 -17.17 -15.03 -15.45
CA LYS A 197 -18.46 -14.58 -14.91
C LYS A 197 -18.51 -13.05 -14.67
N ASP A 198 -17.98 -12.22 -15.58
CA ASP A 198 -17.90 -10.76 -15.37
C ASP A 198 -18.90 -9.96 -16.22
N THR A 199 -19.46 -8.91 -15.63
CA THR A 199 -20.57 -8.05 -16.10
C THR A 199 -20.37 -7.39 -17.46
N SER A 200 -19.12 -7.19 -17.91
CA SER A 200 -18.83 -6.70 -19.27
C SER A 200 -19.19 -7.72 -20.37
N LEU A 201 -19.18 -9.01 -20.04
CA LEU A 201 -19.62 -10.09 -20.93
C LEU A 201 -21.12 -10.21 -20.98
N GLU A 202 -21.81 -9.86 -19.90
CA GLU A 202 -23.27 -9.77 -19.87
C GLU A 202 -23.75 -8.71 -20.87
N ALA A 203 -23.10 -7.54 -20.98
CA ALA A 203 -23.50 -6.52 -21.95
C ALA A 203 -23.38 -7.02 -23.41
N ILE A 204 -22.33 -7.78 -23.75
CA ILE A 204 -22.16 -8.41 -25.07
C ILE A 204 -23.15 -9.54 -25.26
N TRP A 205 -23.33 -10.40 -24.25
CA TRP A 205 -24.30 -11.49 -24.29
C TRP A 205 -25.71 -10.98 -24.47
N ILE A 206 -26.10 -9.89 -23.82
CA ILE A 206 -27.45 -9.36 -23.96
C ILE A 206 -27.62 -8.62 -25.29
N VAL A 207 -26.60 -7.94 -25.84
CA VAL A 207 -26.70 -7.40 -27.21
C VAL A 207 -26.79 -8.54 -28.24
N ASN A 208 -26.03 -9.62 -28.04
CA ASN A 208 -26.08 -10.79 -28.90
C ASN A 208 -27.37 -11.59 -28.73
N ASP A 209 -27.91 -11.72 -27.51
CA ASP A 209 -29.18 -12.36 -27.20
C ASP A 209 -30.36 -11.52 -27.70
N SER A 210 -30.30 -10.18 -27.57
CA SER A 210 -31.25 -9.28 -28.22
C SER A 210 -31.18 -9.40 -29.74
N PHE A 211 -29.98 -9.54 -30.32
CA PHE A 211 -29.81 -9.75 -31.76
C PHE A 211 -30.32 -11.13 -32.20
N ASP A 212 -29.98 -12.20 -31.50
CA ASP A 212 -30.42 -13.58 -31.77
C ASP A 212 -31.94 -13.67 -31.65
N LYS A 213 -32.54 -13.02 -30.64
CA LYS A 213 -34.00 -12.91 -30.51
C LYS A 213 -34.60 -12.11 -31.65
N MET A 214 -34.07 -10.92 -31.97
CA MET A 214 -34.55 -10.07 -33.06
C MET A 214 -34.28 -10.63 -34.46
N THR A 215 -33.42 -11.64 -34.61
CA THR A 215 -33.15 -12.32 -35.88
C THR A 215 -33.76 -13.72 -35.93
N SER A 216 -34.40 -14.16 -34.84
CA SER A 216 -35.09 -15.44 -34.81
C SER A 216 -36.33 -15.42 -35.72
N PRO A 217 -36.58 -16.52 -36.47
CA PRO A 217 -37.81 -16.66 -37.26
C PRO A 217 -39.08 -16.48 -36.43
N SER A 218 -39.07 -16.88 -35.15
CA SER A 218 -40.20 -16.74 -34.23
C SER A 218 -40.51 -15.30 -33.85
N PHE A 219 -39.49 -14.45 -33.69
CA PHE A 219 -39.67 -13.03 -33.43
C PHE A 219 -40.31 -12.35 -34.65
N TRP A 220 -39.77 -12.60 -35.84
CA TRP A 220 -40.33 -12.03 -37.07
C TRP A 220 -41.71 -12.58 -37.41
N ALA A 221 -41.98 -13.86 -37.15
CA ALA A 221 -43.32 -14.43 -37.29
C ALA A 221 -44.32 -13.72 -36.36
N MET A 222 -43.96 -13.49 -35.09
CA MET A 222 -44.82 -12.82 -34.12
C MET A 222 -45.02 -11.32 -34.43
N THR A 223 -43.97 -10.63 -34.84
CA THR A 223 -44.07 -9.23 -35.30
C THR A 223 -44.92 -9.15 -36.56
N PHE A 224 -44.74 -10.06 -37.51
CA PHE A 224 -45.53 -10.08 -38.74
C PHE A 224 -47.01 -10.36 -38.48
N THR A 225 -47.35 -11.34 -37.63
CA THR A 225 -48.75 -11.60 -37.25
C THR A 225 -49.39 -10.40 -36.55
N GLN A 226 -48.64 -9.70 -35.69
CA GLN A 226 -49.18 -8.54 -34.99
C GLN A 226 -49.41 -7.34 -35.92
N VAL A 227 -48.53 -7.11 -36.89
CA VAL A 227 -48.75 -6.11 -37.95
C VAL A 227 -49.95 -6.52 -38.81
N TRP A 228 -50.09 -7.80 -39.14
CA TRP A 228 -51.21 -8.34 -39.91
C TRP A 228 -52.55 -8.18 -39.17
N ASP A 229 -52.53 -8.30 -37.85
CA ASP A 229 -53.68 -8.06 -36.95
C ASP A 229 -53.98 -6.55 -36.73
N GLY A 230 -53.39 -5.67 -37.54
CA GLY A 230 -53.66 -4.23 -37.56
C GLY A 230 -52.90 -3.43 -36.50
N LYS A 231 -51.96 -4.03 -35.76
CA LYS A 231 -51.10 -3.26 -34.84
C LYS A 231 -50.07 -2.44 -35.63
N SER A 232 -49.73 -1.27 -35.09
CA SER A 232 -48.64 -0.48 -35.65
C SER A 232 -47.32 -1.25 -35.56
N TRP A 233 -46.37 -0.97 -36.46
CA TRP A 233 -45.05 -1.60 -36.43
C TRP A 233 -44.37 -1.48 -35.06
N SER A 234 -44.54 -0.35 -34.37
CA SER A 234 -44.02 -0.14 -33.01
C SER A 234 -44.70 -1.01 -31.95
N ASP A 235 -45.99 -1.31 -32.10
CA ASP A 235 -46.72 -2.18 -31.17
C ASP A 235 -46.44 -3.66 -31.43
N ALA A 236 -46.13 -4.01 -32.68
CA ALA A 236 -45.81 -5.37 -33.12
C ALA A 236 -44.37 -5.79 -32.77
N VAL A 237 -43.46 -4.82 -32.61
CA VAL A 237 -42.12 -5.03 -32.05
C VAL A 237 -42.21 -4.87 -30.53
N THR A 238 -42.72 -5.89 -29.84
CA THR A 238 -43.04 -5.86 -28.40
C THR A 238 -41.81 -5.76 -27.47
N TYR A 239 -40.59 -5.72 -28.01
CA TYR A 239 -39.37 -5.58 -27.21
C TYR A 239 -38.99 -4.10 -27.09
N ASP A 240 -39.22 -3.51 -25.92
CA ASP A 240 -38.82 -2.13 -25.62
C ASP A 240 -37.29 -2.02 -25.48
N LEU A 241 -36.64 -1.89 -26.63
CA LEU A 241 -35.19 -1.69 -26.74
C LEU A 241 -34.73 -0.44 -25.98
N ASP A 242 -35.56 0.61 -25.92
CA ASP A 242 -35.21 1.85 -25.22
C ASP A 242 -35.08 1.61 -23.70
N ALA A 243 -36.07 0.93 -23.11
CA ALA A 243 -36.03 0.56 -21.71
C ALA A 243 -34.87 -0.39 -21.40
N ASP A 244 -34.59 -1.36 -22.27
CA ASP A 244 -33.47 -2.29 -22.08
C ASP A 244 -32.10 -1.60 -22.14
N PHE A 245 -31.85 -0.74 -23.13
CA PHE A 245 -30.62 0.07 -23.18
C PHE A 245 -30.49 0.98 -21.96
N SER A 246 -31.59 1.57 -21.49
CA SER A 246 -31.59 2.41 -20.29
C SER A 246 -31.24 1.62 -19.04
N LYS A 247 -31.81 0.42 -18.87
CA LYS A 247 -31.49 -0.49 -17.76
C LYS A 247 -30.02 -0.90 -17.80
N LYS A 248 -29.46 -1.18 -18.98
CA LYS A 248 -28.05 -1.53 -19.16
C LYS A 248 -27.10 -0.39 -18.83
N ILE A 249 -27.39 0.83 -19.29
CA ILE A 249 -26.61 2.02 -18.92
C ILE A 249 -26.57 2.16 -17.39
N LYS A 250 -27.74 2.08 -16.73
CA LYS A 250 -27.83 2.16 -15.26
C LYS A 250 -27.06 1.03 -14.56
N ARG A 251 -27.07 -0.19 -15.13
CA ARG A 251 -26.29 -1.31 -14.59
C ARG A 251 -24.78 -1.03 -14.69
N VAL A 252 -24.29 -0.64 -15.87
CA VAL A 252 -22.87 -0.30 -16.07
C VAL A 252 -22.43 0.84 -15.15
N GLU A 253 -23.27 1.87 -14.97
CA GLU A 253 -23.01 2.96 -14.02
C GLU A 253 -22.92 2.46 -12.58
N ARG A 254 -23.88 1.63 -12.13
CA ARG A 254 -23.90 1.06 -10.79
C ARG A 254 -22.68 0.18 -10.51
N ASP A 255 -22.33 -0.69 -11.46
CA ASP A 255 -21.20 -1.62 -11.32
C ASP A 255 -19.89 -0.82 -11.26
N ARG A 256 -19.71 0.15 -12.17
CA ARG A 256 -18.59 1.10 -12.13
C ARG A 256 -18.47 1.76 -10.76
N ASP A 257 -19.56 2.33 -10.24
CA ASP A 257 -19.54 3.07 -8.98
C ASP A 257 -19.24 2.15 -7.80
N THR A 258 -19.73 0.91 -7.84
CA THR A 258 -19.42 -0.13 -6.84
C THR A 258 -17.93 -0.47 -6.84
N TYR A 259 -17.35 -0.81 -8.00
CA TYR A 259 -15.91 -1.10 -8.10
C TYR A 259 -15.03 0.08 -7.69
N ILE A 260 -15.38 1.31 -8.10
CA ILE A 260 -14.66 2.53 -7.71
C ILE A 260 -14.71 2.71 -6.20
N LYS A 261 -15.87 2.49 -5.57
CA LYS A 261 -16.04 2.60 -4.12
C LYS A 261 -15.15 1.60 -3.38
N ASP A 262 -15.13 0.35 -3.81
CA ASP A 262 -14.33 -0.71 -3.18
C ASP A 262 -12.82 -0.43 -3.28
N ILE A 263 -12.34 -0.06 -4.48
CA ILE A 263 -10.92 0.31 -4.67
C ILE A 263 -10.56 1.57 -3.86
N SER A 264 -11.47 2.54 -3.78
CA SER A 264 -11.23 3.77 -3.00
C SER A 264 -11.17 3.49 -1.49
N ALA A 265 -11.98 2.54 -1.00
CA ALA A 265 -11.92 2.09 0.39
C ALA A 265 -10.57 1.41 0.70
N GLU A 266 -10.05 0.58 -0.22
CA GLU A 266 -8.73 -0.04 -0.06
C GLU A 266 -7.59 0.99 -0.09
N ILE A 267 -7.65 1.99 -0.97
CA ILE A 267 -6.69 3.12 -0.96
C ILE A 267 -6.74 3.84 0.39
N ALA A 268 -7.93 4.10 0.94
CA ALA A 268 -8.09 4.77 2.23
C ALA A 268 -7.48 3.94 3.37
N LYS A 269 -7.70 2.62 3.37
CA LYS A 269 -7.10 1.68 4.33
C LYS A 269 -5.58 1.70 4.26
N GLN A 270 -4.99 1.63 3.05
CA GLN A 270 -3.54 1.68 2.88
C GLN A 270 -2.95 3.01 3.35
N LYS A 271 -3.60 4.15 3.07
CA LYS A 271 -3.20 5.46 3.59
C LYS A 271 -3.26 5.53 5.12
N ALA A 272 -4.27 4.91 5.74
CA ALA A 272 -4.33 4.81 7.20
C ALA A 272 -3.15 3.99 7.76
N THR A 273 -2.83 2.85 7.14
CA THR A 273 -1.65 2.04 7.50
C THR A 273 -0.35 2.83 7.37
N ILE A 274 -0.15 3.57 6.28
CA ILE A 274 1.02 4.46 6.09
C ILE A 274 1.14 5.45 7.26
N LYS A 275 0.04 6.10 7.65
CA LYS A 275 0.03 7.06 8.78
C LYS A 275 0.41 6.41 10.11
N THR A 276 -0.06 5.19 10.35
CA THR A 276 0.31 4.40 11.54
C THR A 276 1.81 4.09 11.53
N LEU A 277 2.35 3.57 10.43
CA LEU A 277 3.78 3.27 10.31
C LEU A 277 4.65 4.51 10.48
N GLN A 278 4.27 5.66 9.91
CA GLN A 278 4.95 6.94 10.11
C GLN A 278 4.97 7.36 11.58
N THR A 279 3.88 7.13 12.32
CA THR A 279 3.82 7.38 13.76
C THR A 279 4.75 6.45 14.53
N THR A 280 4.76 5.17 14.18
CA THR A 280 5.66 4.17 14.78
C THR A 280 7.13 4.51 14.54
N ILE A 281 7.51 4.95 13.33
CA ILE A 281 8.86 5.42 13.01
C ILE A 281 9.29 6.57 13.93
N LYS A 282 8.40 7.53 14.21
CA LYS A 282 8.69 8.63 15.16
C LYS A 282 9.00 8.11 16.56
N GLN A 283 8.23 7.12 17.04
CA GLN A 283 8.48 6.48 18.35
C GLN A 283 9.79 5.69 18.37
N VAL A 284 10.11 4.96 17.29
CA VAL A 284 11.38 4.25 17.13
C VAL A 284 12.56 5.22 17.17
N ASN A 285 12.49 6.34 16.45
CA ASN A 285 13.52 7.38 16.47
C ASN A 285 13.72 8.00 17.85
N LEU A 286 12.64 8.21 18.62
CA LEU A 286 12.74 8.69 20.00
C LEU A 286 13.51 7.69 20.88
N ARG A 287 13.23 6.39 20.74
CA ARG A 287 13.92 5.33 21.49
C ARG A 287 15.39 5.21 21.10
N ILE A 288 15.72 5.33 19.82
CA ILE A 288 17.10 5.41 19.33
C ILE A 288 17.84 6.55 20.05
N GLY A 289 17.27 7.76 20.06
CA GLY A 289 17.87 8.92 20.72
C GLY A 289 17.99 8.76 22.24
N GLN A 290 17.04 8.08 22.89
CA GLN A 290 17.11 7.75 24.32
C GLN A 290 18.26 6.78 24.61
N ASN A 291 18.44 5.73 23.79
CA ASN A 291 19.54 4.79 23.94
C ASN A 291 20.90 5.47 23.73
N GLU A 292 21.02 6.34 22.72
CA GLU A 292 22.23 7.13 22.46
C GLU A 292 22.57 8.04 23.64
N LYS A 293 21.58 8.78 24.15
CA LYS A 293 21.76 9.65 25.32
C LYS A 293 22.14 8.88 26.57
N ALA A 294 21.52 7.72 26.81
CA ALA A 294 21.85 6.88 27.95
C ALA A 294 23.28 6.33 27.87
N ALA A 295 23.71 5.89 26.68
CA ALA A 295 25.08 5.44 26.47
C ALA A 295 26.10 6.57 26.74
N VAL A 296 25.84 7.79 26.26
CA VAL A 296 26.70 8.97 26.53
C VAL A 296 26.76 9.28 28.03
N GLN A 297 25.61 9.31 28.71
CA GLN A 297 25.56 9.58 30.15
C GLN A 297 26.32 8.52 30.97
N LEU A 298 26.30 7.26 30.52
CA LEU A 298 27.06 6.19 31.16
C LEU A 298 28.57 6.34 30.93
N MET A 299 29.00 6.76 29.74
CA MET A 299 30.40 7.07 29.45
C MET A 299 30.90 8.24 30.32
N GLU A 300 30.15 9.35 30.35
CA GLU A 300 30.48 10.52 31.18
C GLU A 300 30.52 10.20 32.68
N ALA A 301 29.78 9.19 33.15
CA ALA A 301 29.75 8.78 34.55
C ALA A 301 31.00 7.98 34.98
N ILE A 302 31.79 7.48 34.03
CA ILE A 302 33.01 6.70 34.30
C ILE A 302 34.32 7.38 33.88
N GLU A 303 34.22 8.57 33.27
CA GLU A 303 35.32 9.50 32.99
C GLU A 303 35.59 10.42 34.19
#